data_AF-A0A955Q4U5-F1
#
_entry.id   AF-A0A955Q4U5-F1
#
_cell.length_a   1.000
_cell.length_b   1.000
_cell.length_c   1.000
_cell.angle_alpha   90.00
_cell.angle_beta   90.00
_cell.angle_gamma   90.00
#
_symmetry.space_group_name_H-M   'P 1'
#
loop_
_entity.id
_entity.type
_entity.pdbx_description
1 polymer ?
#
loop_
_entity_poly.entity_id
_entity_poly.type
_entity_poly.pdbx_seq_one_letter_code
_entity_poly.pdbx_strand_id
1 'polypeptide(L)'
;MNTMTPATNITVASKQWAARPDDQRFLSLADLKASVEKRRQESWTASPKTNSLRIVPEENDRLGLEIYDPSHGERRILEPSHWGFGQLAQYAKAPAAYLRTLPAELAAINLQWGLERQPLRDDTLILARSNGEQTLRSMTSTSYGRIWDSQVVNAVERVNQDGRWQIPAASYASRNPKRATTLYASDRDVFIFLVDPAHPVEINGETLFRGFYTWNSEVGSATFGLCTFLYRFVCDNRIIWGASNVQELKIRHTGGAPERFAYEGQRYLKRYAEESTL
;
A
#
# COMPACT_ATOMS: atom_id res chain seq x y z
N MET A 1 -32.29 17.58 11.91
CA MET A 1 -31.44 17.31 13.09
C MET A 1 -30.49 16.19 12.73
N ASN A 2 -29.24 16.50 12.40
CA ASN A 2 -28.21 15.49 12.12
C ASN A 2 -27.80 14.86 13.45
N THR A 3 -28.22 13.64 13.71
CA THR A 3 -27.74 12.84 14.84
C THR A 3 -26.26 12.54 14.62
N MET A 4 -25.37 13.14 15.41
CA MET A 4 -23.94 12.80 15.37
C MET A 4 -23.74 11.33 15.69
N THR A 5 -22.91 10.66 14.89
CA THR A 5 -22.38 9.34 15.24
C THR A 5 -21.63 9.46 16.57
N PRO A 6 -21.80 8.52 17.52
CA PRO A 6 -21.09 8.57 18.80
C PRO A 6 -19.58 8.71 18.59
N ALA A 7 -18.94 9.57 19.38
CA ALA A 7 -17.50 9.79 19.28
C ALA A 7 -16.74 8.49 19.57
N THR A 8 -15.80 8.12 18.69
CA THR A 8 -14.99 6.90 18.83
C THR A 8 -13.51 7.23 18.73
N ASN A 9 -12.67 6.35 19.27
CA ASN A 9 -11.22 6.48 19.10
C ASN A 9 -10.77 5.61 17.92
N ILE A 10 -10.00 6.20 17.00
CA ILE A 10 -9.45 5.45 15.85
C ILE A 10 -7.98 5.15 16.12
N THR A 11 -7.61 3.87 16.00
CA THR A 11 -6.26 3.36 16.30
C THR A 11 -5.48 2.90 15.07
N VAL A 12 -6.03 3.07 13.86
CA VAL A 12 -5.39 2.61 12.61
C VAL A 12 -4.02 3.22 12.41
N ALA A 13 -3.90 4.55 12.54
CA ALA A 13 -2.61 5.25 12.43
C ALA A 13 -1.63 4.85 13.55
N SER A 14 -2.13 4.53 14.75
CA SER A 14 -1.32 4.02 15.87
C SER A 14 -0.71 2.65 15.56
N LYS A 15 -1.48 1.73 14.97
CA LYS A 15 -0.99 0.42 14.52
C LYS A 15 0.09 0.55 13.44
N GLN A 16 -0.13 1.45 12.47
CA GLN A 16 0.88 1.78 11.46
C GLN A 16 2.14 2.34 12.13
N TRP A 17 2.00 3.32 13.02
CA TRP A 17 3.13 3.88 13.74
C TRP A 17 3.92 2.86 14.57
N ALA A 18 3.26 1.87 15.18
CA ALA A 18 3.94 0.84 15.96
C ALA A 18 4.71 -0.16 15.08
N ALA A 19 4.17 -0.52 13.90
CA ALA A 19 4.70 -1.61 13.08
C ALA A 19 5.77 -1.17 12.05
N ARG A 20 5.88 0.13 11.73
CA ARG A 20 6.72 0.60 10.63
C ARG A 20 8.19 0.76 11.04
N PRO A 21 9.16 0.06 10.41
CA PRO A 21 10.59 0.35 10.58
C PRO A 21 10.99 1.68 9.91
N ASP A 22 12.16 2.21 10.24
CA ASP A 22 12.57 3.59 9.87
C ASP A 22 12.75 3.81 8.36
N ASP A 23 13.14 2.77 7.62
CA ASP A 23 13.26 2.76 6.15
C ASP A 23 11.90 2.94 5.45
N GLN A 24 10.80 2.61 6.14
CA GLN A 24 9.44 2.76 5.64
C GLN A 24 8.80 4.11 6.00
N ARG A 25 9.54 5.03 6.64
CA ARG A 25 9.01 6.31 7.15
C ARG A 25 9.51 7.49 6.35
N PHE A 26 8.61 8.36 5.92
CA PHE A 26 8.93 9.52 5.08
C PHE A 26 8.62 10.82 5.81
N LEU A 27 9.47 11.83 5.68
CA LEU A 27 9.30 13.10 6.40
C LEU A 27 8.48 14.13 5.61
N SER A 28 8.31 13.91 4.31
CA SER A 28 7.54 14.77 3.43
C SER A 28 6.76 13.94 2.38
N LEU A 29 5.70 14.53 1.83
CA LEU A 29 4.99 13.95 0.68
C LEU A 29 5.90 13.85 -0.55
N ALA A 30 6.84 14.78 -0.71
CA ALA A 30 7.81 14.76 -1.82
C ALA A 30 8.74 13.55 -1.75
N ASP A 31 9.30 13.24 -0.57
CA ASP A 31 10.17 12.06 -0.38
C ASP A 31 9.38 10.76 -0.58
N LEU A 32 8.15 10.71 -0.03
CA LEU A 32 7.26 9.58 -0.21
C LEU A 32 6.96 9.35 -1.69
N LYS A 33 6.58 10.42 -2.41
CA LYS A 33 6.28 10.40 -3.84
C LYS A 33 7.47 9.93 -4.65
N ALA A 34 8.66 10.48 -4.41
CA ALA A 34 9.88 10.10 -5.11
C ALA A 34 10.17 8.60 -4.93
N SER A 35 9.99 8.08 -3.72
CA SER A 35 10.18 6.65 -3.42
C SER A 35 9.21 5.75 -4.19
N VAL A 36 7.91 6.00 -4.11
CA VAL A 36 6.90 5.14 -4.78
C VAL A 36 6.91 5.30 -6.30
N GLU A 37 7.27 6.48 -6.81
CA GLU A 37 7.39 6.71 -8.26
C GLU A 37 8.64 6.02 -8.82
N LYS A 38 9.79 6.11 -8.14
CA LYS A 38 10.99 5.34 -8.50
C LYS A 38 10.67 3.84 -8.55
N ARG A 39 9.99 3.33 -7.51
CA ARG A 39 9.58 1.93 -7.45
C ARG A 39 8.68 1.53 -8.62
N ARG A 40 7.77 2.41 -9.06
CA ARG A 40 6.92 2.19 -10.24
C ARG A 40 7.73 2.20 -11.54
N GLN A 41 8.65 3.14 -11.72
CA GLN A 41 9.50 3.26 -12.91
C GLN A 41 10.42 2.04 -13.08
N GLU A 42 10.91 1.50 -11.98
CA GLU A 42 11.72 0.27 -11.95
C GLU A 42 10.88 -1.00 -12.09
N SER A 43 9.54 -0.90 -12.10
CA SER A 43 8.65 -2.06 -12.18
C SER A 43 8.20 -2.35 -13.61
N TRP A 44 8.05 -3.64 -13.91
CA TRP A 44 7.49 -4.12 -15.17
C TRP A 44 6.56 -5.30 -14.90
N THR A 45 5.73 -5.63 -15.88
CA THR A 45 4.73 -6.70 -15.75
C THR A 45 4.84 -7.72 -16.86
N ALA A 46 4.54 -8.98 -16.53
CA ALA A 46 4.39 -10.06 -17.50
C ALA A 46 3.15 -10.89 -17.17
N SER A 47 2.53 -11.46 -18.18
CA SER A 47 1.34 -12.32 -18.04
C SER A 47 1.61 -13.73 -18.57
N PRO A 48 2.54 -14.49 -17.96
CA PRO A 48 2.83 -15.84 -18.41
C PRO A 48 1.69 -16.79 -18.04
N LYS A 49 1.61 -17.92 -18.75
CA LYS A 49 0.77 -19.03 -18.29
C LYS A 49 1.37 -19.60 -16.99
N THR A 50 0.54 -19.89 -16.00
CA THR A 50 1.00 -20.40 -14.69
C THR A 50 1.86 -21.66 -14.82
N ASN A 51 1.49 -22.57 -15.72
CA ASN A 51 2.25 -23.81 -15.97
C ASN A 51 3.56 -23.60 -16.76
N SER A 52 3.78 -22.40 -17.31
CA SER A 52 5.03 -22.03 -17.99
C SER A 52 6.08 -21.43 -17.04
N LEU A 53 5.68 -21.17 -15.79
CA LEU A 53 6.57 -20.69 -14.75
C LEU A 53 7.56 -21.80 -14.35
N ARG A 54 8.84 -21.41 -14.20
CA ARG A 54 9.91 -22.30 -13.76
C ARG A 54 10.52 -21.76 -12.49
N ILE A 55 10.52 -22.58 -11.45
CA ILE A 55 11.16 -22.29 -10.18
C ILE A 55 12.53 -22.94 -10.19
N VAL A 56 13.55 -22.14 -9.92
CA VAL A 56 14.95 -22.57 -9.95
C VAL A 56 15.60 -22.26 -8.61
N PRO A 57 16.37 -23.17 -8.01
CA PRO A 57 17.28 -22.82 -6.93
C PRO A 57 18.43 -22.00 -7.49
N GLU A 58 18.83 -20.97 -6.75
CA GLU A 58 19.92 -20.05 -7.08
C GLU A 58 21.06 -20.20 -6.05
N GLU A 59 22.21 -19.61 -6.37
CA GLU A 59 23.36 -19.57 -5.45
C GLU A 59 23.00 -18.94 -4.10
N ASN A 60 23.71 -19.37 -3.05
CA ASN A 60 23.52 -18.93 -1.66
C ASN A 60 22.14 -19.27 -1.08
N ASP A 61 21.58 -20.42 -1.46
CA ASP A 61 20.29 -20.93 -0.96
C ASP A 61 19.12 -19.97 -1.25
N ARG A 62 19.18 -19.30 -2.41
CA ARG A 62 18.12 -18.40 -2.87
C ARG A 62 17.16 -19.10 -3.81
N LEU A 63 15.93 -18.59 -3.91
CA LEU A 63 14.92 -19.10 -4.81
C LEU A 63 14.68 -18.12 -5.96
N GLY A 64 14.71 -18.62 -7.19
CA GLY A 64 14.43 -17.86 -8.40
C GLY A 64 13.12 -18.29 -9.07
N LEU A 65 12.42 -17.32 -9.66
CA LEU A 65 11.35 -17.54 -10.64
C LEU A 65 11.85 -17.11 -12.02
N GLU A 66 12.09 -18.07 -12.91
CA GLU A 66 12.48 -17.79 -14.28
C GLU A 66 11.26 -17.41 -15.14
N ILE A 67 11.34 -16.25 -15.79
CA ILE A 67 10.26 -15.67 -16.58
C ILE A 67 10.81 -14.84 -17.75
N TYR A 68 10.02 -14.70 -18.81
CA TYR A 68 10.33 -13.77 -19.90
C TYR A 68 9.94 -12.34 -19.51
N ASP A 69 10.90 -11.42 -19.52
CA ASP A 69 10.70 -9.98 -19.37
C ASP A 69 10.35 -9.35 -20.73
N PRO A 70 9.08 -8.96 -20.96
CA PRO A 70 8.67 -8.35 -22.23
C PRO A 70 9.22 -6.93 -22.41
N SER A 71 9.72 -6.27 -21.37
CA SER A 71 10.27 -4.91 -21.46
C SER A 71 11.69 -4.89 -22.04
N HIS A 72 12.44 -5.98 -21.89
CA HIS A 72 13.81 -6.14 -22.43
C HIS A 72 13.94 -7.25 -23.47
N GLY A 73 12.92 -8.09 -23.63
CA GLY A 73 12.91 -9.14 -24.65
C GLY A 73 13.78 -10.36 -24.30
N GLU A 74 13.98 -10.64 -23.00
CA GLU A 74 14.89 -11.69 -22.52
C GLU A 74 14.30 -12.48 -21.35
N ARG A 75 14.91 -13.63 -21.04
CA ARG A 75 14.60 -14.40 -19.82
C ARG A 75 15.34 -13.80 -18.64
N ARG A 76 14.65 -13.71 -17.50
CA ARG A 76 15.19 -13.23 -16.22
C ARG A 76 14.80 -14.16 -15.09
N ILE A 77 15.63 -14.20 -14.07
CA ILE A 77 15.35 -14.90 -12.81
C ILE A 77 14.98 -13.85 -11.78
N LEU A 78 13.77 -13.95 -11.25
CA LEU A 78 13.25 -13.04 -10.23
C LEU A 78 13.37 -13.69 -8.86
N GLU A 79 14.06 -13.06 -7.93
CA GLU A 79 14.04 -13.46 -6.53
C GLU A 79 12.72 -12.98 -5.87
N PRO A 80 11.90 -13.86 -5.28
CA PRO A 80 10.68 -13.44 -4.61
C PRO A 80 10.95 -12.61 -3.36
N SER A 81 10.36 -11.41 -3.32
CA SER A 81 10.16 -10.72 -2.04
C SER A 81 9.39 -11.61 -1.06
N HIS A 82 9.45 -11.33 0.25
CA HIS A 82 8.69 -12.11 1.23
C HIS A 82 7.18 -12.16 0.91
N TRP A 83 6.61 -11.09 0.36
CA TRP A 83 5.23 -11.05 -0.11
C TRP A 83 5.02 -11.85 -1.39
N GLY A 84 5.86 -11.62 -2.40
CA GLY A 84 5.84 -12.35 -3.67
C GLY A 84 5.96 -13.86 -3.47
N PHE A 85 6.84 -14.30 -2.56
CA PHE A 85 6.95 -15.71 -2.15
C PHE A 85 5.65 -16.26 -1.57
N GLY A 86 4.98 -15.49 -0.72
CA GLY A 86 3.69 -15.88 -0.15
C GLY A 86 2.62 -16.07 -1.22
N GLN A 87 2.56 -15.17 -2.21
CA GLN A 87 1.65 -15.30 -3.34
C GLN A 87 2.03 -16.46 -4.25
N LEU A 88 3.32 -16.65 -4.55
CA LEU A 88 3.84 -17.78 -5.32
C LEU A 88 3.44 -19.12 -4.68
N ALA A 89 3.64 -19.27 -3.37
CA ALA A 89 3.21 -20.44 -2.62
C ALA A 89 1.68 -20.63 -2.64
N GLN A 90 0.90 -19.54 -2.57
CA GLN A 90 -0.56 -19.61 -2.70
C GLN A 90 -0.99 -20.12 -4.08
N TYR A 91 -0.32 -19.68 -5.15
CA TYR A 91 -0.54 -20.18 -6.51
C TYR A 91 -0.17 -21.65 -6.63
N ALA A 92 0.91 -22.09 -5.99
CA ALA A 92 1.31 -23.49 -5.91
C ALA A 92 0.46 -24.35 -4.95
N LYS A 93 -0.51 -23.77 -4.23
CA LYS A 93 -1.28 -24.42 -3.16
C LYS A 93 -0.40 -25.04 -2.05
N ALA A 94 0.74 -24.42 -1.79
CA ALA A 94 1.71 -24.89 -0.80
C ALA A 94 1.78 -23.96 0.42
N PRO A 95 1.99 -24.49 1.65
CA PRO A 95 2.09 -23.65 2.85
C PRO A 95 3.38 -22.81 2.86
N ALA A 96 3.26 -21.50 2.66
CA ALA A 96 4.40 -20.60 2.57
C ALA A 96 5.31 -20.61 3.82
N ALA A 97 4.73 -20.74 5.02
CA ALA A 97 5.52 -20.78 6.26
C ALA A 97 6.45 -21.99 6.33
N TYR A 98 5.96 -23.16 5.92
CA TYR A 98 6.77 -24.38 5.85
C TYR A 98 7.82 -24.29 4.74
N LEU A 99 7.45 -23.81 3.55
CA LEU A 99 8.42 -23.68 2.45
C LEU A 99 9.59 -22.76 2.77
N ARG A 100 9.39 -21.73 3.62
CA ARG A 100 10.48 -20.83 4.07
C ARG A 100 11.47 -21.49 5.02
N THR A 101 11.15 -22.66 5.59
CA THR A 101 12.10 -23.41 6.44
C THR A 101 12.89 -24.45 5.66
N LEU A 102 12.59 -24.63 4.38
CA LEU A 102 13.28 -25.58 3.53
C LEU A 102 14.45 -24.90 2.80
N PRO A 103 15.53 -25.65 2.51
CA PRO A 103 16.50 -25.25 1.51
C PRO A 103 15.83 -24.92 0.18
N ALA A 104 16.41 -23.99 -0.58
CA ALA A 104 15.85 -23.47 -1.82
C ALA A 104 15.54 -24.57 -2.84
N GLU A 105 16.36 -25.62 -2.91
CA GLU A 105 16.14 -26.77 -3.79
C GLU A 105 14.81 -27.50 -3.48
N LEU A 106 14.56 -27.78 -2.19
CA LEU A 106 13.33 -28.45 -1.78
C LEU A 106 12.13 -27.51 -1.94
N ALA A 107 12.28 -26.24 -1.60
CA ALA A 107 11.22 -25.25 -1.82
C ALA A 107 10.87 -25.15 -3.32
N ALA A 108 11.87 -25.12 -4.21
CA ALA A 108 11.69 -25.07 -5.65
C ALA A 108 10.91 -26.28 -6.17
N ILE A 109 11.30 -27.49 -5.77
CA ILE A 109 10.60 -28.73 -6.17
C ILE A 109 9.13 -28.69 -5.74
N ASN A 110 8.85 -28.32 -4.49
CA ASN A 110 7.48 -28.27 -3.97
C ASN A 110 6.63 -27.21 -4.68
N LEU A 111 7.19 -26.03 -4.93
CA LEU A 111 6.52 -24.95 -5.66
C LEU A 111 6.26 -25.34 -7.11
N GLN A 112 7.26 -25.89 -7.80
CA GLN A 112 7.14 -26.34 -9.19
C GLN A 112 6.08 -27.44 -9.32
N TRP A 113 6.09 -28.44 -8.42
CA TRP A 113 5.10 -29.51 -8.37
C TRP A 113 3.68 -28.97 -8.27
N GLY A 114 3.49 -27.95 -7.43
CA GLY A 114 2.20 -27.29 -7.22
C GLY A 114 1.75 -26.54 -8.46
N LEU A 115 2.61 -25.69 -9.04
CA LEU A 115 2.29 -24.88 -10.21
C LEU A 115 1.91 -25.72 -11.44
N GLU A 116 2.58 -26.84 -11.67
CA GLU A 116 2.31 -27.74 -12.81
C GLU A 116 0.95 -28.45 -12.72
N ARG A 117 0.45 -28.63 -11.49
CA ARG A 117 -0.79 -29.38 -11.20
C ARG A 117 -2.00 -28.49 -10.95
N GLN A 118 -1.87 -27.17 -11.08
CA GLN A 118 -3.02 -26.26 -10.94
C GLN A 118 -3.61 -25.89 -12.32
N PRO A 119 -4.80 -26.42 -12.67
CA PRO A 119 -5.45 -26.14 -13.95
C PRO A 119 -6.24 -24.81 -13.98
N LEU A 120 -6.18 -23.97 -12.94
CA LEU A 120 -7.26 -23.01 -12.63
C LEU A 120 -6.96 -21.53 -12.81
N ARG A 121 -5.75 -21.13 -13.22
CA ARG A 121 -5.42 -19.72 -13.49
C ARG A 121 -4.56 -19.58 -14.72
N ASP A 122 -5.21 -19.49 -15.88
CA ASP A 122 -4.55 -19.01 -17.11
C ASP A 122 -4.30 -17.49 -17.07
N ASP A 123 -4.71 -16.83 -16.00
CA ASP A 123 -4.70 -15.39 -15.81
C ASP A 123 -3.71 -14.94 -14.72
N THR A 124 -2.43 -15.30 -14.85
CA THR A 124 -1.40 -14.77 -13.94
C THR A 124 -0.84 -13.44 -14.45
N LEU A 125 -0.75 -12.46 -13.57
CA LEU A 125 -0.06 -11.19 -13.77
C LEU A 125 1.07 -11.07 -12.75
N ILE A 126 2.29 -11.04 -13.23
CA ILE A 126 3.48 -10.79 -12.43
C ILE A 126 3.79 -9.31 -12.45
N LEU A 127 4.15 -8.79 -11.27
CA LEU A 127 4.81 -7.51 -11.12
C LEU A 127 6.23 -7.78 -10.63
N ALA A 128 7.20 -7.37 -11.43
CA ALA A 128 8.62 -7.48 -11.13
C ALA A 128 9.23 -6.09 -10.98
N ARG A 129 10.41 -6.01 -10.36
CA ARG A 129 11.21 -4.79 -10.24
C ARG A 129 12.66 -5.08 -10.62
N SER A 130 13.26 -4.13 -11.33
CA SER A 130 14.65 -4.12 -11.76
C SER A 130 15.36 -2.92 -11.15
N ASN A 131 16.11 -3.11 -10.06
CA ASN A 131 16.77 -2.01 -9.34
C ASN A 131 18.14 -2.41 -8.77
N GLY A 132 19.03 -2.91 -9.64
CA GLY A 132 20.28 -3.57 -9.25
C GLY A 132 20.08 -5.06 -8.99
N GLU A 133 18.89 -5.45 -8.54
CA GLU A 133 18.42 -6.83 -8.42
C GLU A 133 17.12 -7.04 -9.20
N GLN A 134 16.80 -8.30 -9.49
CA GLN A 134 15.57 -8.72 -10.15
C GLN A 134 14.64 -9.31 -9.09
N THR A 135 13.58 -8.58 -8.73
CA THR A 135 12.69 -8.99 -7.63
C THR A 135 11.28 -9.27 -8.13
N LEU A 136 10.71 -10.42 -7.75
CA LEU A 136 9.28 -10.67 -7.85
C LEU A 136 8.56 -9.96 -6.71
N ARG A 137 7.83 -8.89 -7.04
CA ARG A 137 7.06 -8.10 -6.08
C ARG A 137 5.69 -8.69 -5.82
N SER A 138 5.01 -9.14 -6.87
CA SER A 138 3.69 -9.74 -6.72
C SER A 138 3.31 -10.72 -7.82
N MET A 139 2.47 -11.67 -7.46
CA MET A 139 1.68 -12.48 -8.39
C MET A 139 0.19 -12.24 -8.11
N THR A 140 -0.50 -11.64 -9.08
CA THR A 140 -1.94 -11.36 -9.02
C THR A 140 -2.65 -11.98 -10.22
N SER A 141 -3.97 -11.86 -10.31
CA SER A 141 -4.69 -12.19 -11.54
C SER A 141 -4.54 -11.08 -12.59
N THR A 142 -4.80 -11.36 -13.87
CA THR A 142 -4.92 -10.30 -14.89
C THR A 142 -6.15 -9.41 -14.67
N SER A 143 -7.14 -9.91 -13.94
CA SER A 143 -8.29 -9.12 -13.46
C SER A 143 -7.98 -8.16 -12.31
N TYR A 144 -6.74 -8.14 -11.81
CA TYR A 144 -6.31 -7.22 -10.77
C TYR A 144 -6.13 -5.81 -11.33
N GLY A 145 -7.05 -4.91 -11.01
CA GLY A 145 -6.93 -3.49 -11.36
C GLY A 145 -6.00 -2.79 -10.39
N ARG A 146 -4.74 -2.63 -10.82
CA ARG A 146 -3.69 -2.04 -10.01
C ARG A 146 -3.86 -0.52 -9.93
N ILE A 147 -4.15 -0.04 -8.73
CA ILE A 147 -3.95 1.37 -8.38
C ILE A 147 -2.52 1.43 -7.85
N TRP A 148 -1.66 2.19 -8.53
CA TRP A 148 -0.28 2.39 -8.10
C TRP A 148 -0.24 3.27 -6.86
N ASP A 149 0.65 2.98 -5.92
CA ASP A 149 0.80 3.82 -4.73
C ASP A 149 1.18 5.25 -5.14
N SER A 150 1.95 5.42 -6.23
CA SER A 150 2.27 6.75 -6.75
C SER A 150 1.05 7.51 -7.25
N GLN A 151 0.00 6.85 -7.74
CA GLN A 151 -1.27 7.51 -8.07
C GLN A 151 -1.99 8.02 -6.82
N VAL A 152 -1.89 7.30 -5.70
CA VAL A 152 -2.48 7.70 -4.41
C VAL A 152 -1.72 8.89 -3.82
N VAL A 153 -0.38 8.83 -3.79
CA VAL A 153 0.43 9.96 -3.30
C VAL A 153 0.20 11.21 -4.15
N ASN A 154 0.14 11.08 -5.47
CA ASN A 154 -0.16 12.19 -6.38
C ASN A 154 -1.56 12.78 -6.12
N ALA A 155 -2.57 11.95 -5.82
CA ALA A 155 -3.91 12.44 -5.49
C ALA A 155 -3.91 13.26 -4.19
N VAL A 156 -3.17 12.81 -3.17
CA VAL A 156 -3.00 13.56 -1.91
C VAL A 156 -2.25 14.87 -2.12
N GLU A 157 -1.17 14.85 -2.89
CA GLU A 157 -0.38 16.06 -3.19
C GLU A 157 -1.21 17.12 -3.93
N ARG A 158 -2.07 16.71 -4.88
CA ARG A 158 -2.96 17.62 -5.62
C ARG A 158 -3.94 18.38 -4.73
N VAL A 159 -4.43 17.75 -3.66
CA VAL A 159 -5.37 18.40 -2.73
C VAL A 159 -4.66 19.16 -1.60
N ASN A 160 -3.32 19.14 -1.59
CA ASN A 160 -2.50 19.76 -0.55
C ASN A 160 -1.51 20.78 -1.13
N GLN A 161 -1.85 21.42 -2.25
CA GLN A 161 -1.00 22.43 -2.88
C GLN A 161 -0.86 23.71 -2.05
N ASP A 162 -1.84 23.99 -1.18
CA ASP A 162 -1.84 25.12 -0.24
C ASP A 162 -1.11 24.80 1.09
N GLY A 163 -0.66 23.56 1.28
CA GLY A 163 0.02 23.11 2.51
C GLY A 163 -0.90 22.97 3.73
N ARG A 164 -2.23 23.00 3.54
CA ARG A 164 -3.23 22.88 4.60
C ARG A 164 -3.12 21.58 5.40
N TRP A 165 -2.91 20.46 4.70
CA TRP A 165 -2.85 19.13 5.28
C TRP A 165 -1.45 18.81 5.77
N GLN A 166 -1.32 18.64 7.08
CA GLN A 166 -0.05 18.48 7.77
C GLN A 166 0.05 17.11 8.44
N ILE A 167 1.28 16.63 8.60
CA ILE A 167 1.57 15.49 9.48
C ILE A 167 1.18 15.91 10.90
N PRO A 168 0.39 15.11 11.64
CA PRO A 168 0.05 15.43 13.02
C PRO A 168 1.30 15.64 13.87
N ALA A 169 1.32 16.74 14.63
CA ALA A 169 2.44 17.08 15.51
C ALA A 169 2.72 15.97 16.53
N ALA A 170 3.97 15.87 16.95
CA ALA A 170 4.37 15.00 18.06
C ALA A 170 5.50 15.64 18.85
N SER A 171 5.46 15.48 20.17
CA SER A 171 6.39 16.14 21.11
C SER A 171 7.86 15.79 20.84
N TYR A 172 8.10 14.59 20.30
CA TYR A 172 9.43 14.04 20.04
C TYR A 172 9.92 14.27 18.59
N ALA A 173 9.25 15.12 17.80
CA ALA A 173 9.62 15.37 16.40
C ALA A 173 11.06 15.85 16.22
N SER A 174 11.56 16.70 17.13
CA SER A 174 12.94 17.20 17.09
C SER A 174 13.99 16.12 17.36
N ARG A 175 13.70 15.16 18.25
CA ARG A 175 14.65 14.09 18.61
C ARG A 175 14.57 12.87 17.68
N ASN A 176 13.40 12.58 17.14
CA ASN A 176 13.16 11.40 16.30
C ASN A 176 12.11 11.72 15.21
N PRO A 177 12.50 12.46 14.16
CA PRO A 177 11.58 12.89 13.12
C PRO A 177 10.99 11.71 12.34
N LYS A 178 11.77 10.64 12.13
CA LYS A 178 11.30 9.42 11.46
C LYS A 178 10.18 8.76 12.26
N ARG A 179 10.27 8.65 13.59
CA ARG A 179 9.13 8.19 14.40
C ARG A 179 8.01 9.20 14.49
N ALA A 180 8.27 10.46 14.20
CA ALA A 180 7.29 11.53 14.32
C ALA A 180 6.36 11.69 13.11
N THR A 181 6.62 10.98 12.01
CA THR A 181 5.78 11.03 10.80
C THR A 181 4.61 10.06 10.83
N THR A 182 3.68 10.25 9.90
CA THR A 182 2.54 9.39 9.58
C THR A 182 2.46 9.06 8.08
N LEU A 183 3.57 9.27 7.36
CA LEU A 183 3.76 8.94 5.96
C LEU A 183 4.59 7.67 5.86
N TYR A 184 3.99 6.60 5.35
CA TYR A 184 4.62 5.29 5.29
C TYR A 184 4.51 4.68 3.89
N ALA A 185 5.57 4.01 3.46
CA ALA A 185 5.51 3.08 2.33
C ALA A 185 6.47 1.92 2.55
N SER A 186 6.01 0.72 2.21
CA SER A 186 6.82 -0.52 2.23
C SER A 186 7.06 -1.05 0.82
N ASP A 187 7.56 -2.28 0.72
CA ASP A 187 7.53 -3.04 -0.53
C ASP A 187 6.09 -3.38 -1.00
N ARG A 188 5.11 -3.32 -0.08
CA ARG A 188 3.74 -3.82 -0.30
C ARG A 188 2.66 -2.73 -0.35
N ASP A 189 2.82 -1.66 0.39
CA ASP A 189 1.74 -0.71 0.61
C ASP A 189 2.23 0.73 0.82
N VAL A 190 1.28 1.65 0.78
CA VAL A 190 1.43 3.04 1.21
C VAL A 190 0.35 3.37 2.24
N PHE A 191 0.70 4.20 3.21
CA PHE A 191 -0.24 4.79 4.17
C PHE A 191 0.11 6.26 4.39
N ILE A 192 -0.90 7.13 4.29
CA ILE A 192 -0.76 8.57 4.54
C ILE A 192 -1.83 8.98 5.54
N PHE A 193 -1.46 9.67 6.61
CA PHE A 193 -2.40 10.31 7.53
C PHE A 193 -2.02 11.78 7.70
N LEU A 194 -2.95 12.67 7.36
CA LEU A 194 -2.79 14.11 7.49
C LEU A 194 -3.99 14.72 8.23
N VAL A 195 -3.75 15.89 8.82
CA VAL A 195 -4.73 16.69 9.54
C VAL A 195 -4.65 18.15 9.11
N ASP A 196 -5.75 18.87 9.28
CA ASP A 196 -5.82 20.32 9.17
C ASP A 196 -6.02 20.93 10.57
N PRO A 197 -4.93 21.24 11.29
CA PRO A 197 -5.00 21.79 12.64
C PRO A 197 -5.24 23.30 12.66
N ALA A 198 -5.11 23.99 11.52
CA ALA A 198 -5.18 25.45 11.43
C ALA A 198 -6.61 25.97 11.19
N HIS A 199 -7.52 25.11 10.74
CA HIS A 199 -8.90 25.47 10.44
C HIS A 199 -9.88 24.64 11.30
N PRO A 200 -10.10 25.03 12.56
CA PRO A 200 -11.09 24.39 13.41
C PRO A 200 -12.51 24.58 12.87
N VAL A 201 -13.38 23.65 13.24
CA VAL A 201 -14.81 23.64 12.92
C VAL A 201 -15.60 23.63 14.23
N GLU A 202 -16.54 24.55 14.37
CA GLU A 202 -17.43 24.62 15.53
C GLU A 202 -18.73 23.86 15.26
N ILE A 203 -18.96 22.79 16.01
CA ILE A 203 -20.19 21.97 15.91
C ILE A 203 -20.79 21.83 17.29
N ASN A 204 -22.00 22.34 17.48
CA ASN A 204 -22.73 22.26 18.76
C ASN A 204 -21.93 22.78 19.97
N GLY A 205 -21.09 23.80 19.79
CA GLY A 205 -20.24 24.36 20.84
C GLY A 205 -18.96 23.57 21.13
N GLU A 206 -18.62 22.59 20.30
CA GLU A 206 -17.34 21.89 20.34
C GLU A 206 -16.44 22.27 19.16
N THR A 207 -15.19 22.61 19.47
CA THR A 207 -14.11 22.77 18.49
C THR A 207 -13.59 21.42 18.03
N LEU A 208 -13.74 21.12 16.75
CA LEU A 208 -13.21 19.93 16.09
C LEU A 208 -12.27 20.31 14.96
N PHE A 209 -11.42 19.37 14.56
CA PHE A 209 -10.49 19.52 13.44
C PHE A 209 -10.73 18.44 12.40
N ARG A 210 -10.21 18.65 11.20
CA ARG A 210 -10.43 17.75 10.06
C ARG A 210 -9.22 16.87 9.83
N GLY A 211 -9.44 15.59 9.65
CA GLY A 211 -8.37 14.65 9.31
C GLY A 211 -8.81 13.65 8.26
N PHE A 212 -7.82 13.04 7.61
CA PHE A 212 -8.05 11.85 6.79
C PHE A 212 -6.82 10.96 6.79
N TYR A 213 -7.03 9.67 6.58
CA TYR A 213 -5.96 8.76 6.20
C TYR A 213 -6.35 7.92 4.99
N THR A 214 -5.35 7.58 4.17
CA THR A 214 -5.51 6.71 3.01
C THR A 214 -4.47 5.61 3.02
N TRP A 215 -4.83 4.46 2.47
CA TRP A 215 -3.93 3.33 2.27
C TRP A 215 -4.18 2.71 0.90
N ASN A 216 -3.15 2.05 0.37
CA ASN A 216 -3.25 1.32 -0.87
C ASN A 216 -2.17 0.25 -0.94
N SER A 217 -2.39 -0.76 -1.77
CA SER A 217 -1.37 -1.74 -2.11
C SER A 217 -1.45 -2.08 -3.59
N GLU A 218 -0.40 -1.78 -4.33
CA GLU A 218 -0.28 -2.16 -5.74
C GLU A 218 0.05 -3.65 -5.97
N VAL A 219 0.34 -4.40 -4.90
CA VAL A 219 0.75 -5.82 -4.92
C VAL A 219 -0.28 -6.81 -4.35
N GLY A 220 -1.46 -6.33 -3.95
CA GLY A 220 -2.55 -7.15 -3.42
C GLY A 220 -2.51 -7.49 -1.93
N SER A 221 -1.75 -6.76 -1.10
CA SER A 221 -1.76 -6.91 0.37
C SER A 221 -2.92 -6.17 1.06
N ALA A 222 -3.49 -5.15 0.41
CA ALA A 222 -4.62 -4.37 0.90
C ALA A 222 -5.46 -3.82 -0.27
N THR A 223 -6.67 -3.34 0.03
CA THR A 223 -7.45 -2.52 -0.91
C THR A 223 -6.91 -1.09 -0.95
N PHE A 224 -7.35 -0.30 -1.93
CA PHE A 224 -7.38 1.14 -1.72
C PHE A 224 -8.43 1.47 -0.66
N GLY A 225 -8.12 2.42 0.21
CA GLY A 225 -9.15 3.08 1.00
C GLY A 225 -8.76 4.48 1.46
N LEU A 226 -9.79 5.23 1.82
CA LEU A 226 -9.73 6.60 2.28
C LEU A 226 -10.75 6.76 3.40
N CYS A 227 -10.29 7.17 4.57
CA CYS A 227 -11.12 7.46 5.71
C CYS A 227 -10.99 8.94 6.08
N THR A 228 -12.11 9.64 6.16
CA THR A 228 -12.21 11.04 6.56
C THR A 228 -12.96 11.12 7.88
N PHE A 229 -12.62 12.11 8.71
CA PHE A 229 -13.20 12.25 10.04
C PHE A 229 -12.97 13.66 10.60
N LEU A 230 -13.87 14.06 11.50
CA LEU A 230 -13.60 15.13 12.46
C LEU A 230 -12.94 14.53 13.70
N TYR A 231 -12.09 15.27 14.39
CA TYR A 231 -11.38 14.80 15.59
C TYR A 231 -11.16 15.92 16.60
N ARG A 232 -10.92 15.56 17.87
CA ARG A 232 -10.59 16.52 18.94
C ARG A 232 -9.09 16.76 19.05
N PHE A 233 -8.32 15.69 19.16
CA PHE A 233 -6.86 15.76 19.13
C PHE A 233 -6.24 14.43 18.65
N VAL A 234 -4.99 14.50 18.21
CA VAL A 234 -4.16 13.33 17.89
C VAL A 234 -3.05 13.27 18.93
N CYS A 235 -2.89 12.13 19.61
CA CYS A 235 -1.81 11.98 20.57
C CYS A 235 -0.50 11.52 19.91
N ASP A 236 0.60 11.59 20.66
CA ASP A 236 1.94 11.18 20.24
C ASP A 236 2.04 9.75 19.67
N ASN A 237 1.16 8.85 20.12
CA ASN A 237 1.05 7.46 19.65
C ASN A 237 0.10 7.30 18.45
N ARG A 238 -0.32 8.40 17.81
CA ARG A 238 -1.18 8.47 16.61
C ARG A 238 -2.58 7.90 16.78
N ILE A 239 -3.08 7.90 18.01
CA ILE A 239 -4.50 7.65 18.26
C ILE A 239 -5.25 8.95 17.97
N ILE A 240 -6.33 8.82 17.19
CA ILE A 240 -7.26 9.91 16.88
C ILE A 240 -8.37 9.85 17.93
N TRP A 241 -8.44 10.87 18.78
CA TRP A 241 -9.38 10.92 19.90
C TRP A 241 -10.62 11.73 19.56
N GLY A 242 -11.77 11.22 20.01
CA GLY A 242 -13.07 11.88 19.80
C GLY A 242 -13.44 11.99 18.32
N ALA A 243 -13.12 10.95 17.53
CA ALA A 243 -13.42 10.94 16.11
C ALA A 243 -14.94 10.88 15.89
N SER A 244 -15.45 11.78 15.05
CA SER A 244 -16.86 11.86 14.66
C SER A 244 -16.97 12.07 13.15
N ASN A 245 -18.18 11.94 12.61
CA ASN A 245 -18.45 12.02 11.17
C ASN A 245 -17.49 11.15 10.33
N VAL A 246 -17.17 9.95 10.85
CA VAL A 246 -16.23 9.04 10.21
C VAL A 246 -16.87 8.46 8.95
N GLN A 247 -16.24 8.69 7.81
CA GLN A 247 -16.67 8.14 6.54
C GLN A 247 -15.51 7.36 5.91
N GLU A 248 -15.82 6.23 5.28
CA GLU A 248 -14.81 5.34 4.72
C GLU A 248 -15.19 4.91 3.30
N LEU A 249 -14.31 5.20 2.34
CA LEU A 249 -14.37 4.72 0.97
C LEU A 249 -13.37 3.56 0.81
N LYS A 250 -13.81 2.43 0.25
CA LYS A 250 -12.96 1.29 -0.12
C LYS A 250 -13.15 0.90 -1.57
N ILE A 251 -12.05 0.72 -2.28
CA ILE A 251 -12.04 0.23 -3.67
C ILE A 251 -11.22 -1.06 -3.70
N ARG A 252 -11.89 -2.17 -4.01
CA ARG A 252 -11.21 -3.46 -4.27
C ARG A 252 -10.46 -3.38 -5.59
N HIS A 253 -9.29 -4.01 -5.66
CA HIS A 253 -8.45 -4.07 -6.86
C HIS A 253 -8.98 -5.07 -7.92
N THR A 254 -10.20 -4.84 -8.41
CA THR A 254 -10.75 -5.49 -9.60
C THR A 254 -10.43 -4.68 -10.86
N GLY A 255 -10.63 -5.22 -12.06
CA GLY A 255 -10.18 -4.59 -13.31
C GLY A 255 -10.53 -3.11 -13.48
N GLY A 256 -11.70 -2.66 -13.01
CA GLY A 256 -12.14 -1.25 -13.06
C GLY A 256 -11.69 -0.37 -11.88
N ALA A 257 -10.83 -0.87 -11.00
CA ALA A 257 -10.36 -0.15 -9.83
C ALA A 257 -9.56 1.13 -10.15
N PRO A 258 -8.67 1.16 -11.17
CA PRO A 258 -7.96 2.38 -11.55
C PRO A 258 -8.91 3.51 -11.95
N GLU A 259 -9.93 3.21 -12.75
CA GLU A 259 -10.94 4.18 -13.20
C GLU A 259 -11.80 4.65 -12.02
N ARG A 260 -12.24 3.72 -11.17
CA ARG A 260 -12.98 4.07 -9.95
C ARG A 260 -12.13 4.93 -9.02
N PHE A 261 -10.85 4.65 -8.84
CA PHE A 261 -9.98 5.51 -8.03
C PHE A 261 -9.86 6.92 -8.64
N ALA A 262 -9.65 7.01 -9.95
CA ALA A 262 -9.55 8.29 -10.64
C ALA A 262 -10.84 9.12 -10.55
N TYR A 263 -12.00 8.48 -10.61
CA TYR A 263 -13.30 9.16 -10.58
C TYR A 263 -13.85 9.34 -9.17
N GLU A 264 -13.96 8.27 -8.40
CA GLU A 264 -14.59 8.26 -7.07
C GLU A 264 -13.59 8.68 -5.99
N GLY A 265 -12.42 8.03 -5.93
CA GLY A 265 -11.41 8.27 -4.89
C GLY A 265 -10.86 9.69 -4.90
N GLN A 266 -10.39 10.16 -6.05
CA GLN A 266 -9.82 11.51 -6.17
C GLN A 266 -10.88 12.60 -5.96
N ARG A 267 -12.11 12.41 -6.46
CA ARG A 267 -13.19 13.39 -6.24
C ARG A 267 -13.64 13.42 -4.79
N TYR A 268 -13.74 12.28 -4.12
CA TYR A 268 -14.11 12.23 -2.71
C TYR A 268 -13.06 12.97 -1.86
N LEU A 269 -11.78 12.70 -2.09
CA LEU A 269 -10.69 13.40 -1.40
C LEU A 269 -10.70 14.91 -1.69
N LYS A 270 -10.89 15.30 -2.96
CA LYS A 270 -10.96 16.71 -3.36
C LYS A 270 -12.15 17.42 -2.72
N ARG A 271 -13.34 16.82 -2.78
CA ARG A 271 -14.55 17.35 -2.16
C ARG A 271 -14.35 17.54 -0.67
N TYR A 272 -13.77 16.54 0.01
CA TYR A 272 -13.42 16.69 1.42
C TYR A 272 -12.43 17.86 1.57
N ALA A 273 -11.32 17.91 0.85
CA ALA A 273 -10.36 19.01 0.95
C ALA A 273 -10.96 20.42 0.77
N GLU A 274 -11.91 20.56 -0.15
CA GLU A 274 -12.58 21.83 -0.50
C GLU A 274 -13.81 22.15 0.36
N GLU A 275 -14.40 21.17 1.05
CA GLU A 275 -15.57 21.36 1.90
C GLU A 275 -15.25 22.41 2.98
N SER A 276 -15.77 23.62 2.80
CA SER A 276 -15.85 24.62 3.85
C SER A 276 -17.03 24.24 4.72
N THR A 277 -16.75 23.87 5.97
CA THR A 277 -17.78 23.76 7.00
C THR A 277 -18.24 25.17 7.33
N LEU A 278 -19.28 25.63 6.63
CA LEU A 278 -20.20 26.64 7.13
C LEU A 278 -20.92 26.10 8.37
#